data_AF-A0A2W6UVR3-F1
#
_entry.id   AF-A0A2W6UVR3-F1
#
_cell.length_a   1.000
_cell.length_b   1.000
_cell.length_c   1.000
_cell.angle_alpha   90.00
_cell.angle_beta   90.00
_cell.angle_gamma   90.00
#
_symmetry.space_group_name_H-M   'P 1'
#
loop_
_entity.id
_entity.type
_entity.pdbx_description
1 polymer ?
#
loop_
_entity_poly.entity_id
_entity_poly.type
_entity_poly.pdbx_seq_one_letter_code
_entity_poly.pdbx_strand_id
1 'polypeptide(L)'
;MSKAVPSRLPPQFRWVEEQERKYLCLNSVKVLEICKRNRGWIVHVFLQDPERSQPIVAVGSANAGMRWGANWAKLRSHLLISLAAAKERPASDGTP
;
A
#
# COMPACT_ATOMS: atom_id res chain seq x y z
N MET A 1 22.49 -2.30 17.91
CA MET A 1 21.43 -2.76 16.98
C MET A 1 20.95 -1.59 16.17
N SER A 2 21.37 -1.51 14.90
CA SER A 2 21.08 -0.37 14.03
C SER A 2 19.58 -0.29 13.75
N LYS A 3 18.91 0.71 14.34
CA LYS A 3 17.54 1.11 14.00
C LYS A 3 17.54 1.45 12.52
N ALA A 4 17.18 0.48 11.68
CA ALA A 4 16.95 0.71 10.27
C ALA A 4 15.90 1.80 10.18
N VAL A 5 16.35 3.02 9.84
CA VAL A 5 15.50 4.17 9.65
C VAL A 5 14.41 3.72 8.67
N PRO A 6 13.12 3.73 9.05
CA PRO A 6 12.08 3.32 8.11
C PRO A 6 12.23 4.25 6.93
N SER A 7 12.50 3.67 5.75
CA SER A 7 12.71 4.42 4.52
C SER A 7 11.57 5.40 4.40
N ARG A 8 11.84 6.71 4.60
CA ARG A 8 10.80 7.72 4.73
C ARG A 8 9.97 7.70 3.46
N LEU A 9 8.74 7.19 3.58
CA LEU A 9 7.73 7.31 2.55
C LEU A 9 7.40 8.80 2.41
N PRO A 10 6.93 9.23 1.22
CA PRO A 10 6.38 10.57 1.07
C PRO A 10 5.29 10.84 2.13
N PRO A 11 5.11 12.08 2.60
CA PRO A 11 4.25 12.40 3.74
C PRO A 11 2.76 12.07 3.51
N GLN A 12 2.36 11.88 2.26
CA GLN A 12 1.01 11.49 1.85
C GLN A 12 0.69 10.03 2.20
N PHE A 13 1.72 9.21 2.42
CA PHE A 13 1.56 7.82 2.82
C PHE A 13 1.46 7.69 4.33
N ARG A 14 0.48 6.91 4.80
CA ARG A 14 0.25 6.66 6.22
C ARG A 14 0.03 5.19 6.48
N TRP A 15 0.73 4.66 7.50
CA TRP A 15 0.42 3.34 8.04
C TRP A 15 -0.75 3.44 9.01
N VAL A 16 -1.68 2.50 8.88
CA VAL A 16 -2.75 2.24 9.84
C VAL A 16 -2.53 0.84 10.38
N GLU A 17 -2.36 0.72 11.70
CA GLU A 17 -2.10 -0.55 12.36
C GLU A 17 -3.33 -0.99 13.14
N GLU A 18 -3.86 -2.17 12.80
CA GLU A 18 -4.92 -2.87 13.52
C GLU A 18 -4.36 -4.16 14.15
N GLN A 19 -5.11 -4.80 15.05
CA GLN A 19 -4.63 -5.95 15.82
C GLN A 19 -4.07 -7.10 14.96
N GLU A 20 -4.69 -7.40 13.82
CA GLU A 20 -4.27 -8.50 12.93
C GLU A 20 -3.93 -8.07 11.51
N ARG A 21 -3.93 -6.75 11.26
CA ARG A 21 -3.79 -6.18 9.92
C ARG A 21 -3.03 -4.86 9.97
N LYS A 22 -2.28 -4.58 8.91
CA LYS A 22 -1.63 -3.28 8.75
C LYS A 22 -1.87 -2.78 7.33
N TYR A 23 -2.36 -1.56 7.19
CA TYR A 23 -2.63 -0.97 5.89
C TYR A 23 -1.68 0.17 5.61
N LEU A 24 -1.26 0.28 4.36
CA LEU A 24 -0.64 1.49 3.86
C LEU A 24 -1.70 2.24 3.06
N CYS A 25 -2.00 3.46 3.49
CA CYS A 25 -2.89 4.38 2.80
C CYS A 25 -2.09 5.49 2.13
N LEU A 26 -2.58 5.99 1.00
CA LEU A 26 -2.15 7.22 0.36
C LEU A 26 -3.36 8.15 0.34
N ASN A 27 -3.32 9.21 1.14
CA ASN A 27 -4.52 10.00 1.49
C ASN A 27 -5.66 9.07 1.96
N SER A 28 -6.80 9.08 1.28
CA SER A 28 -7.98 8.25 1.58
C SER A 28 -7.98 6.90 0.85
N VAL A 29 -6.96 6.61 0.04
CA VAL A 29 -6.89 5.41 -0.81
C VAL A 29 -6.04 4.33 -0.17
N LYS A 30 -6.62 3.14 0.06
CA LYS A 30 -5.86 1.97 0.52
C LYS A 30 -4.93 1.50 -0.60
N VAL A 31 -3.62 1.48 -0.35
CA VAL A 31 -2.59 1.06 -1.31
C VAL A 31 -2.31 -0.42 -1.18
N LEU A 32 -2.05 -0.88 0.04
CA LEU A 32 -1.79 -2.28 0.34
C LEU A 32 -2.22 -2.63 1.77
N GLU A 33 -2.34 -3.93 2.02
CA GLU A 33 -2.66 -4.52 3.32
C GLU A 33 -1.67 -5.63 3.61
N ILE A 34 -1.29 -5.74 4.86
CA ILE A 34 -0.54 -6.84 5.42
C ILE A 34 -1.51 -7.55 6.36
N CYS A 35 -1.85 -8.78 6.05
CA CYS A 35 -2.78 -9.55 6.86
C CYS A 35 -2.25 -10.96 7.08
N LYS A 36 -2.69 -11.55 8.20
CA LYS A 36 -2.39 -12.94 8.51
C LYS A 36 -3.29 -13.84 7.68
N ARG A 37 -2.70 -14.81 6.98
CA ARG A 37 -3.43 -15.85 6.21
C ARG A 37 -2.89 -17.22 6.58
N ASN A 38 -3.77 -18.07 7.12
CA ASN A 38 -3.39 -19.37 7.69
C ASN A 38 -2.26 -19.22 8.74
N ARG A 39 -1.09 -19.79 8.47
CA ARG A 39 0.11 -19.74 9.33
C ARG A 39 1.13 -18.67 8.91
N GLY A 40 0.85 -17.89 7.87
CA GLY A 40 1.79 -16.92 7.29
C GLY A 40 1.23 -15.50 7.27
N TRP A 41 2.09 -14.57 6.88
CA TRP A 41 1.71 -13.19 6.57
C TRP A 41 1.77 -12.99 5.07
N ILE A 42 0.82 -12.24 4.54
CA ILE A 42 0.81 -11.84 3.13
C ILE A 42 0.71 -10.33 3.03
N VAL A 43 1.23 -9.79 1.93
CA VAL A 43 0.94 -8.43 1.47
C VAL A 43 0.02 -8.51 0.27
N HIS A 44 -1.13 -7.84 0.36
CA HIS A 44 -2.09 -7.68 -0.72
C HIS A 44 -2.06 -6.23 -1.20
N VAL A 45 -1.79 -6.02 -2.48
CA VAL A 45 -1.75 -4.70 -3.10
C VAL A 45 -3.10 -4.38 -3.75
N PHE A 46 -3.72 -3.26 -3.36
CA PHE A 46 -5.01 -2.79 -3.90
C PHE A 46 -4.84 -1.68 -4.94
N LEU A 47 -3.89 -0.78 -4.73
CA LEU A 47 -3.64 0.33 -5.65
C LEU A 47 -2.46 -0.03 -6.55
N GLN A 48 -2.76 -0.40 -7.79
CA GLN A 48 -1.76 -0.69 -8.81
C GLN A 48 -2.35 -0.49 -10.20
N ASP A 49 -1.48 -0.60 -11.19
CA ASP A 49 -1.85 -0.57 -12.60
C ASP A 49 -2.88 -1.69 -12.92
N PRO A 50 -4.04 -1.36 -13.53
CA PRO A 50 -5.08 -2.33 -13.85
C PRO A 50 -4.66 -3.34 -14.92
N GLU A 51 -3.65 -3.03 -15.74
CA GLU A 51 -3.13 -3.95 -16.75
C GLU A 51 -2.15 -4.98 -16.16
N ARG A 52 -1.78 -4.85 -14.88
CA ARG A 52 -0.91 -5.79 -14.17
C ARG A 52 -1.67 -6.58 -13.11
N SER A 53 -1.46 -7.89 -13.07
CA SER A 53 -2.06 -8.77 -12.05
C SER A 53 -1.61 -8.40 -10.64
N GLN A 54 -2.48 -8.60 -9.65
CA GLN A 54 -2.22 -8.30 -8.23
C GLN A 54 -1.17 -9.24 -7.64
N PRO A 55 -0.01 -8.74 -7.17
CA PRO A 55 0.94 -9.57 -6.47
C PRO A 55 0.43 -9.82 -5.04
N ILE A 56 0.19 -11.09 -4.72
CA ILE A 56 0.11 -11.55 -3.33
C ILE A 56 1.51 -11.97 -2.92
N VAL A 57 2.11 -11.25 -1.98
CA VAL A 57 3.50 -11.51 -1.56
C VAL A 57 3.52 -12.14 -0.18
N ALA A 58 4.04 -13.36 -0.08
CA ALA A 58 4.26 -14.01 1.20
C ALA A 58 5.43 -13.36 1.96
N VAL A 59 5.24 -13.08 3.25
CA VAL A 59 6.26 -12.48 4.12
C VAL A 59 6.34 -13.23 5.45
N GLY A 60 7.53 -13.21 6.07
CA GLY A 60 7.79 -13.95 7.31
C GLY A 60 7.19 -13.32 8.57
N SER A 61 6.80 -12.04 8.52
CA SER A 61 6.18 -11.32 9.64
C SER A 61 5.46 -10.06 9.17
N ALA A 62 4.59 -9.50 10.02
CA ALA A 62 3.93 -8.22 9.73
C ALA A 62 4.94 -7.09 9.45
N ASN A 63 6.03 -7.02 10.24
CA ASN A 63 7.07 -6.01 10.05
C ASN A 63 7.86 -6.22 8.76
N ALA A 64 8.10 -7.47 8.34
CA ALA A 64 8.67 -7.76 7.03
C ALA A 64 7.75 -7.26 5.91
N GLY A 65 6.43 -7.46 6.07
CA GLY A 65 5.41 -6.87 5.20
C GLY A 65 5.48 -5.35 5.15
N MET A 66 5.63 -4.67 6.28
CA MET A 66 5.70 -3.20 6.32
C MET A 66 6.94 -2.68 5.60
N ARG A 67 8.10 -3.32 5.82
CA ARG A 67 9.35 -2.96 5.12
C ARG A 67 9.24 -3.18 3.63
N TRP A 68 8.69 -4.33 3.23
CA TRP A 68 8.45 -4.64 1.82
C TRP A 68 7.50 -3.62 1.18
N GLY A 69 6.36 -3.35 1.83
CA GLY A 69 5.33 -2.44 1.35
C GLY A 69 5.83 -1.00 1.25
N ALA A 70 6.59 -0.52 2.24
CA ALA A 70 7.20 0.80 2.19
C ALA A 70 8.21 0.93 1.04
N ASN A 71 9.06 -0.08 0.83
CA ASN A 71 10.00 -0.06 -0.28
C ASN A 71 9.28 -0.14 -1.64
N TRP A 72 8.28 -1.01 -1.75
CA TRP A 72 7.47 -1.18 -2.95
C TRP A 72 6.74 0.11 -3.34
N ALA A 73 6.13 0.78 -2.36
CA ALA A 73 5.41 2.03 -2.55
C ALA A 73 6.37 3.19 -2.85
N LYS A 74 7.54 3.24 -2.20
CA LYS A 74 8.56 4.26 -2.47
C LYS A 74 9.04 4.22 -3.92
N LEU A 75 9.33 3.02 -4.45
CA LEU A 75 9.77 2.84 -5.84
C LEU A 75 8.67 3.22 -6.87
N ARG A 76 7.42 3.31 -6.44
CA ARG A 76 6.24 3.56 -7.29
C ARG A 76 5.48 4.82 -6.87
N SER A 77 6.08 5.68 -6.06
CA SER A 77 5.37 6.78 -5.40
C SER A 77 4.65 7.68 -6.41
N HIS A 78 5.32 8.04 -7.50
CA HIS A 78 4.75 8.86 -8.58
C HIS A 78 3.52 8.20 -9.22
N LEU A 79 3.63 6.93 -9.60
CA LEU A 79 2.51 6.17 -10.19
C LEU A 79 1.34 6.06 -9.20
N LEU A 80 1.62 5.72 -7.94
CA LEU A 80 0.60 5.57 -6.91
C LEU A 80 -0.13 6.89 -6.62
N ILE A 81 0.59 8.01 -6.62
CA ILE A 81 -0.01 9.36 -6.49
C ILE A 81 -0.93 9.66 -7.68
N SER A 82 -0.49 9.39 -8.91
CA SER A 82 -1.33 9.58 -10.10
C SER A 82 -2.59 8.70 -10.07
N LEU A 83 -2.45 7.43 -9.68
CA LEU A 83 -3.58 6.50 -9.57
C LEU A 83 -4.55 6.87 -8.43
N ALA A 84 -4.03 7.33 -7.29
CA ALA A 84 -4.85 7.82 -6.20
C ALA A 84 -5.63 9.07 -6.61
N ALA A 85 -4.98 10.05 -7.24
CA ALA A 85 -5.63 11.25 -7.75
C ALA A 85 -6.72 10.94 -8.80
N ALA A 86 -6.51 9.93 -9.66
CA ALA A 86 -7.51 9.47 -10.62
C ALA A 86 -8.70 8.77 -9.95
N LYS A 87 -8.49 8.05 -8.84
CA LYS A 87 -9.58 7.44 -8.05
C LYS A 87 -10.35 8.45 -7.19
N GLU A 88 -9.69 9.51 -6.73
CA GLU A 88 -10.30 10.58 -5.93
C GLU A 88 -11.14 11.55 -6.78
N ARG A 89 -11.00 11.56 -8.11
CA ARG A 89 -11.95 12.19 -9.03
C ARG A 89 -13.08 11.22 -9.34
N PRO A 90 -14.26 11.32 -8.70
CA PRO A 90 -15.44 10.71 -9.29
C PRO A 90 -15.66 11.36 -10.66
N ALA A 91 -16.20 10.59 -11.61
CA ALA A 91 -16.66 11.10 -12.89
C ALA A 91 -17.64 12.27 -12.66
N SER A 92 -17.14 13.50 -12.62
CA SER A 92 -17.92 14.71 -12.83
C SER A 92 -18.01 14.91 -14.32
N ASP A 93 -18.72 14.03 -15.02
CA ASP A 93 -19.20 14.31 -16.37
C ASP A 93 -20.37 13.38 -16.71
N GLY A 94 -21.56 13.98 -16.78
CA GLY A 94 -22.81 13.27 -17.05
C GLY A 94 -24.05 14.14 -16.85
N THR A 95 -24.02 15.40 -17.29
CA THR A 95 -25.21 16.22 -17.54
C THR A 95 -25.07 16.77 -18.96
N PRO A 96 -26.04 16.52 -19.85
CA PRO A 96 -27.15 17.44 -20.00
C PRO A 96 -28.52 16.84 -19.67
#